data_AF-A0A0F9DBW1-F1
#
_entry.id   AF-A0A0F9DBW1-F1
#
_cell.length_a   1.000
_cell.length_b   1.000
_cell.length_c   1.000
_cell.angle_alpha   90.00
_cell.angle_beta   90.00
_cell.angle_gamma   90.00
#
_symmetry.space_group_name_H-M   'P 1'
#
loop_
_entity.id
_entity.type
_entity.pdbx_description
1 polymer ?
#
loop_
_entity_poly.entity_id
_entity_poly.type
_entity_poly.pdbx_seq_one_letter_code
_entity_poly.pdbx_strand_id
1 'polypeptide(L)'
;MSEMVYAQEYLAQFLDDLKRLFPDELIDKVCTLKRTQARVGKYYLGMDVAGMGEDLSTFEIISKIDEDNYEQVDNITTEKKYTTETSKKAIDLHIQYKFKKLGVD
;
A
#
# COMPACT_ATOMS: atom_id res chain seq x y z
N MET A 1 -17.17 21.28 25.98
CA MET A 1 -16.63 20.39 24.94
C MET A 1 -15.21 20.85 24.68
N SER A 2 -14.20 19.99 24.73
CA SER A 2 -12.83 20.42 24.40
C SER A 2 -12.69 20.62 22.89
N GLU A 3 -11.77 21.48 22.46
CA GLU A 3 -11.49 21.69 21.03
C GLU A 3 -11.20 20.36 20.32
N MET A 4 -10.55 19.41 21.00
CA MET A 4 -10.25 18.07 20.48
C MET A 4 -11.51 17.25 20.19
N VAL A 5 -12.50 17.25 21.10
CA VAL A 5 -13.76 16.51 20.90
C VAL A 5 -14.59 17.16 19.79
N TYR A 6 -14.54 18.49 19.66
CA TYR A 6 -15.20 19.21 18.58
C TYR A 6 -14.55 18.93 17.21
N ALA A 7 -13.21 18.94 17.12
CA ALA A 7 -12.50 18.63 15.87
C ALA A 7 -12.73 17.19 15.40
N GLN A 8 -12.80 16.24 16.32
CA GLN A 8 -13.04 14.84 16.01
C GLN A 8 -14.50 14.56 15.61
N GLU A 9 -15.47 14.97 16.43
CA GLU A 9 -16.88 14.61 16.25
C GLU A 9 -17.57 15.47 15.18
N TYR A 10 -17.10 16.70 14.97
CA TYR A 10 -17.78 17.67 14.09
C TYR A 10 -17.00 18.01 12.82
N LEU A 11 -15.66 18.09 12.89
CA LEU A 11 -14.83 18.40 11.72
C LEU A 11 -14.31 17.15 11.00
N ALA A 12 -14.60 15.96 11.52
CA ALA A 12 -14.09 14.68 11.02
C ALA A 12 -12.56 14.69 10.80
N GLN A 13 -11.84 15.49 11.59
CA GLN A 13 -10.38 15.53 11.51
C GLN A 13 -9.86 14.25 12.11
N PHE A 14 -9.07 13.50 11.33
CA PHE A 14 -8.40 12.31 11.83
C PHE A 14 -7.50 12.71 13.00
N LEU A 15 -7.75 12.11 14.17
CA LEU A 15 -6.95 12.34 15.37
C LEU A 15 -5.46 12.04 15.17
N ASP A 16 -5.13 11.25 14.15
CA ASP A 16 -3.76 10.85 13.80
C ASP A 16 -2.87 12.02 13.42
N ASP A 17 -3.41 13.08 12.80
CA ASP A 17 -2.64 14.28 12.48
C ASP A 17 -2.31 15.11 13.74
N LEU A 18 -3.20 15.08 14.73
CA LEU A 18 -3.06 15.84 15.99
C LEU A 18 -2.22 15.11 17.05
N LYS A 19 -2.11 13.78 16.98
CA LYS A 19 -1.38 12.93 17.94
C LYS A 19 -0.14 12.26 17.34
N ARG A 20 0.35 12.77 16.21
CA ARG A 20 1.48 12.18 15.50
C ARG A 20 2.71 12.11 16.40
N LEU A 21 3.13 10.89 16.74
CA LEU A 21 4.28 10.64 17.60
C LEU A 21 5.62 10.81 16.88
N PHE A 22 5.61 10.65 15.56
CA PHE A 22 6.80 10.70 14.72
C PHE A 22 6.64 11.76 13.64
N PRO A 23 7.67 12.59 13.41
CA PRO A 23 7.65 13.57 12.33
C PRO A 23 7.79 12.85 10.97
N ASP A 24 7.26 13.45 9.91
CA ASP A 24 7.31 12.90 8.54
C ASP A 24 8.73 12.58 8.10
N GLU A 25 9.68 13.45 8.43
CA GLU A 25 11.08 13.27 8.03
C GLU A 25 11.70 12.02 8.65
N LEU A 26 11.25 11.64 9.86
CA LEU A 26 11.71 10.41 10.50
C LEU A 26 11.09 9.20 9.83
N ILE A 27 9.79 9.24 9.54
CA ILE A 27 9.08 8.16 8.85
C ILE A 27 9.71 7.94 7.47
N ASP A 28 9.86 8.98 6.66
CA ASP A 28 10.47 8.88 5.35
C ASP A 28 11.88 8.30 5.40
N LYS A 29 12.66 8.67 6.43
CA LYS A 29 14.02 8.18 6.60
C LYS A 29 14.10 6.70 6.96
N VAL A 30 13.15 6.17 7.74
CA VAL A 30 13.23 4.79 8.28
C VAL A 30 12.30 3.80 7.58
N CYS A 31 11.18 4.27 7.02
CA CYS A 31 10.15 3.47 6.36
C CYS A 31 10.29 3.45 4.83
N THR A 32 11.32 4.08 4.25
CA THR A 32 11.58 4.02 2.81
C THR A 32 12.65 2.98 2.49
N LEU A 33 12.23 1.84 1.94
CA LEU A 33 13.15 0.83 1.40
C LEU A 33 13.63 1.22 0.00
N LYS A 34 14.90 0.92 -0.31
CA LYS A 34 15.44 1.10 -1.66
C LYS A 34 14.86 0.01 -2.57
N ARG A 35 14.25 0.43 -3.69
CA ARG A 35 13.75 -0.51 -4.70
C ARG A 35 14.90 -1.29 -5.33
N THR A 36 14.94 -2.59 -5.09
CA THR A 36 15.91 -3.50 -5.69
C THR A 36 15.51 -3.83 -7.12
N GLN A 37 16.43 -3.70 -8.08
CA GLN A 37 16.16 -4.01 -9.50
C GLN A 37 16.18 -5.52 -9.80
N ALA A 38 16.87 -6.31 -8.98
CA ALA A 38 16.97 -7.75 -9.16
C ALA A 38 15.68 -8.44 -8.71
N ARG A 39 14.95 -9.02 -9.67
CA ARG A 39 13.70 -9.75 -9.42
C ARG A 39 13.96 -11.26 -9.31
N VAL A 40 14.64 -11.68 -8.26
CA VAL A 40 14.94 -13.09 -7.98
C VAL A 40 14.27 -13.50 -6.67
N GLY A 41 13.31 -14.41 -6.72
CA GLY A 41 12.64 -14.88 -5.51
C GLY A 41 11.22 -15.38 -5.73
N LYS A 42 10.52 -15.62 -4.62
CA LYS A 42 9.08 -15.96 -4.62
C LYS A 42 8.31 -14.68 -4.29
N TYR A 43 7.54 -14.20 -5.27
CA TYR A 43 6.75 -12.99 -5.13
C TYR A 43 5.29 -13.27 -4.83
N TYR A 44 4.67 -12.35 -4.13
CA TYR A 44 3.26 -12.33 -3.74
C TYR A 44 2.71 -10.93 -4.03
N LEU A 45 1.43 -10.87 -4.39
CA LEU A 45 0.74 -9.61 -4.64
C LEU A 45 -0.43 -9.49 -3.66
N GLY A 46 -0.43 -8.43 -2.86
CA GLY A 46 -1.62 -7.94 -2.16
C GLY A 46 -2.23 -6.79 -2.95
N MET A 47 -3.56 -6.73 -3.01
CA MET A 47 -4.28 -5.66 -3.67
C MET A 47 -5.40 -5.17 -2.75
N ASP A 48 -5.47 -3.87 -2.56
CA ASP A 48 -6.62 -3.19 -1.98
C ASP A 48 -7.26 -2.38 -3.11
N VAL A 49 -8.45 -2.79 -3.55
CA VAL A 49 -9.06 -2.23 -4.75
C VAL A 49 -10.11 -1.20 -4.38
N ALA A 50 -9.66 0.05 -4.24
CA ALA A 50 -10.58 1.18 -4.27
C ALA A 50 -11.32 1.26 -5.62
N GLY A 51 -12.62 1.52 -5.58
CA GLY A 51 -13.46 1.67 -6.78
C GLY A 51 -13.27 3.01 -7.50
N MET A 52 -14.37 3.55 -8.04
CA MET A 52 -14.37 4.85 -8.74
C MET A 52 -14.42 6.07 -7.80
N GLY A 53 -14.13 5.86 -6.51
CA GLY A 53 -14.10 6.90 -5.49
C GLY A 53 -12.83 7.76 -5.57
N GLU A 54 -12.59 8.52 -4.52
CA GLU A 54 -11.34 9.29 -4.34
C GLU A 54 -10.22 8.44 -3.76
N ASP A 55 -10.56 7.26 -3.22
CA ASP A 55 -9.60 6.34 -2.63
C ASP A 55 -8.67 5.74 -3.70
N LEU A 56 -7.44 5.49 -3.28
CA LEU A 56 -6.42 4.86 -4.11
C LEU A 56 -6.55 3.34 -4.05
N SER A 57 -6.54 2.68 -5.20
CA SER A 57 -6.24 1.25 -5.23
C SER A 57 -4.74 1.09 -5.01
N THR A 58 -4.35 0.12 -4.18
CA THR A 58 -2.94 -0.18 -3.90
C THR A 58 -2.59 -1.60 -4.34
N PHE A 59 -1.35 -1.76 -4.80
CA PHE A 59 -0.77 -3.03 -5.21
C PHE A 59 0.55 -3.18 -4.47
N GLU A 60 0.58 -4.10 -3.52
CA GLU A 60 1.71 -4.35 -2.64
C GLU A 60 2.42 -5.63 -3.04
N ILE A 61 3.67 -5.49 -3.45
CA ILE A 61 4.48 -6.61 -3.91
C ILE A 61 5.43 -7.02 -2.81
N ILE A 62 5.31 -8.28 -2.37
CA ILE A 62 6.09 -8.84 -1.28
C ILE A 62 6.95 -9.99 -1.82
N SER A 63 8.22 -10.01 -1.43
CA SER A 63 9.14 -11.12 -1.67
C SER A 63 9.36 -11.92 -0.40
N LYS A 64 9.41 -13.24 -0.53
CA LYS A 64 9.86 -14.13 0.55
C LYS A 64 11.38 -14.27 0.50
N ILE A 65 12.07 -13.81 1.53
CA ILE A 65 13.54 -13.86 1.65
C ILE A 65 13.97 -15.25 2.14
N ASP A 66 13.36 -15.72 3.22
CA ASP A 66 13.57 -17.05 3.81
C ASP A 66 12.25 -17.60 4.38
N GLU A 67 12.26 -18.65 5.21
CA GLU A 67 11.03 -19.29 5.67
C GLU A 67 10.10 -18.37 6.47
N ASP A 68 10.67 -17.44 7.24
CA ASP A 68 9.96 -16.60 8.19
C ASP A 68 9.98 -15.11 7.81
N ASN A 69 10.91 -14.71 6.95
CA ASN A 69 11.11 -13.31 6.58
C ASN A 69 10.54 -12.96 5.20
N TYR A 70 9.82 -11.84 5.18
CA TYR A 70 9.21 -11.25 4.00
C TYR A 70 9.60 -9.77 3.92
N GLU A 71 9.82 -9.28 2.71
CA GLU A 71 10.10 -7.87 2.44
C GLU A 71 9.11 -7.31 1.42
N GLN A 72 8.68 -6.06 1.62
CA GLN A 72 7.98 -5.31 0.59
C GLN A 72 9.00 -4.80 -0.43
N VAL A 73 8.76 -5.10 -1.70
CA VAL A 73 9.67 -4.81 -2.81
C VAL A 73 9.18 -3.64 -3.65
N ASP A 74 7.86 -3.50 -3.78
CA ASP A 74 7.25 -2.43 -4.56
C ASP A 74 5.89 -2.08 -3.97
N ASN A 75 5.53 -0.80 -4.11
CA ASN A 75 4.23 -0.27 -3.80
C ASN A 75 3.77 0.54 -5.03
N ILE A 76 2.58 0.23 -5.53
CA ILE A 76 2.02 0.89 -6.71
C ILE A 76 0.62 1.32 -6.36
N THR A 77 0.34 2.61 -6.51
CA THR A 77 -1.00 3.17 -6.29
C THR A 77 -1.62 3.57 -7.62
N THR A 78 -2.94 3.47 -7.72
CA THR A 78 -3.71 3.95 -8.87
C THR A 78 -5.03 4.54 -8.43
N GLU A 79 -5.43 5.65 -9.03
CA GLU A 79 -6.75 6.27 -8.83
C GLU A 79 -7.76 5.76 -9.86
N LYS A 80 -9.03 5.70 -9.46
CA LYS A 80 -10.22 5.70 -10.34
C LYS A 80 -10.13 4.72 -11.52
N LYS A 81 -9.97 3.43 -11.21
CA LYS A 81 -9.95 2.38 -12.23
C LYS A 81 -11.21 1.55 -12.22
N TYR A 82 -11.68 1.21 -13.42
CA TYR A 82 -12.64 0.14 -13.55
C TYR A 82 -12.00 -1.18 -13.09
N THR A 83 -12.81 -2.09 -12.53
CA THR A 83 -12.34 -3.40 -12.09
C THR A 83 -11.60 -4.16 -13.20
N THR A 84 -12.00 -3.98 -14.46
CA THR A 84 -11.33 -4.56 -15.63
C THR A 84 -9.91 -4.02 -15.83
N GLU A 85 -9.68 -2.73 -15.56
CA GLU A 85 -8.38 -2.10 -15.64
C GLU A 85 -7.47 -2.51 -14.47
N THR A 86 -8.02 -2.62 -13.26
CA THR A 86 -7.33 -3.19 -12.09
C THR A 86 -6.92 -4.63 -12.37
N SER A 87 -7.82 -5.43 -12.94
CA SER A 87 -7.56 -6.82 -13.32
C SER A 87 -6.46 -6.92 -14.37
N LYS A 88 -6.51 -6.07 -15.40
CA LYS A 88 -5.45 -5.99 -16.42
C LYS A 88 -4.10 -5.61 -15.80
N LYS A 89 -4.09 -4.63 -14.89
CA LYS A 89 -2.87 -4.24 -14.16
C LYS A 89 -2.31 -5.40 -13.34
N ALA A 90 -3.15 -6.16 -12.65
CA ALA A 90 -2.72 -7.34 -11.89
C ALA A 90 -2.11 -8.41 -12.81
N ILE A 91 -2.69 -8.63 -14.00
CA ILE A 91 -2.14 -9.56 -15.01
C ILE A 91 -0.78 -9.06 -15.50
N ASP A 92 -0.66 -7.78 -15.83
CA ASP A 92 0.61 -7.20 -16.30
C ASP A 92 1.70 -7.32 -15.25
N LEU A 93 1.37 -7.08 -13.97
CA LEU A 93 2.28 -7.29 -12.85
C LEU A 93 2.62 -8.78 -12.68
N HIS A 94 1.66 -9.69 -12.85
CA HIS A 94 1.90 -11.12 -12.77
C HIS A 94 2.85 -11.61 -13.86
N ILE A 95 2.74 -11.09 -15.09
CA ILE A 95 3.70 -11.41 -16.17
C ILE A 95 5.12 -11.00 -15.78
N GLN A 96 5.26 -9.87 -15.11
CA GLN A 96 6.56 -9.32 -14.70
C GLN A 96 7.19 -10.03 -13.49
N TYR A 97 6.38 -10.38 -12.49
CA TYR A 97 6.86 -10.88 -11.19
C TYR A 97 6.61 -12.39 -10.98
N LYS A 98 5.77 -13.02 -11.81
CA LYS A 98 5.39 -14.43 -11.73
C LYS A 98 4.93 -14.82 -10.32
N PHE A 99 3.93 -14.08 -9.80
CA PHE A 99 3.45 -14.23 -8.42
C PHE A 99 3.01 -15.67 -8.11
N LYS A 100 3.36 -16.16 -6.93
CA LYS A 100 2.95 -17.47 -6.42
C LYS A 100 1.49 -17.48 -5.96
N LYS A 101 1.04 -16.38 -5.37
CA LYS A 101 -0.32 -16.16 -4.89
C LYS A 101 -0.67 -14.69 -4.99
N LEU A 102 -1.96 -14.42 -5.10
CA LEU A 102 -2.55 -13.09 -5.08
C LEU A 102 -3.58 -13.06 -3.94
N GLY A 103 -3.59 -11.99 -3.16
CA GLY A 103 -4.63 -11.63 -2.20
C GLY A 103 -5.32 -10.35 -2.64
N VAL A 104 -6.63 -10.27 -2.44
CA VAL A 104 -7.45 -9.11 -2.80
C VAL A 104 -8.34 -8.80 -1.61
N ASP A 105 -8.36 -7.53 -1.23
CA ASP A 105 -9.37 -6.92 -0.35
C ASP A 105 -10.40 -6.17 -1.22
#